data_AF-A0AAU1FPH2-F1
#
_entry.id   AF-A0AAU1FPH2-F1
#
_cell.length_a   1.000
_cell.length_b   1.000
_cell.length_c   1.000
_cell.angle_alpha   90.00
_cell.angle_beta   90.00
_cell.angle_gamma   90.00
#
_symmetry.space_group_name_H-M   'P 1'
#
loop_
_entity.id
_entity.type
_entity.pdbx_description
1 polymer ?
#
loop_
_entity_poly.entity_id
_entity_poly.type
_entity_poly.pdbx_seq_one_letter_code
_entity_poly.pdbx_strand_id
1 'polypeptide(L)'
;MIVSGTVLDPGEARDCDRVREAIGPWRVVDWHNAYAQGGAEAVDALPGGLAWRESLEALAPEGERHLLTFDGHVTHLPDRDRRLLEHIDLTTMVGDAARVARQLSRLADAGFREVVYTPAGPDVARELRTFAAAYRQLTGQ
;
A
#
# COMPACT_ATOMS: atom_id res chain seq x y z
N MET A 1 -14.48 8.27 0.73
CA MET A 1 -13.14 8.26 0.10
C MET A 1 -12.38 7.01 0.54
N ILE A 2 -11.78 6.24 -0.37
CA ILE A 2 -10.89 5.13 0.04
C ILE A 2 -9.54 5.73 0.44
N VAL A 3 -9.01 5.31 1.59
CA VAL A 3 -7.71 5.76 2.09
C VAL A 3 -6.90 4.57 2.56
N SER A 4 -5.63 4.50 2.15
CA SER A 4 -4.65 3.55 2.67
C SER A 4 -3.47 4.30 3.28
N GLY A 5 -2.75 3.63 4.17
CA GLY A 5 -1.64 4.24 4.90
C GLY A 5 -1.41 3.59 6.26
N THR A 6 -0.48 4.15 7.02
CA THR A 6 -0.09 3.67 8.35
C THR A 6 0.22 4.84 9.27
N VAL A 7 -0.09 4.69 10.56
CA VAL A 7 0.33 5.63 11.60
C VAL A 7 1.70 5.23 12.11
N LEU A 8 2.60 6.21 12.17
CA LEU A 8 3.96 6.05 12.69
C LEU A 8 3.96 6.00 14.21
N ASP A 9 4.78 5.11 14.78
CA ASP A 9 5.10 5.13 16.20
C ASP A 9 6.00 6.33 16.55
N PRO A 10 6.06 6.75 17.83
CA PRO A 10 6.92 7.87 18.24
C PRO A 10 8.39 7.63 17.86
N GLY A 11 8.96 8.55 17.06
CA GLY A 11 10.34 8.46 16.58
C GLY A 11 10.57 7.50 15.42
N GLU A 12 9.52 6.85 14.91
CA GLU A 12 9.64 5.92 13.81
C GLU A 12 9.94 6.65 12.49
N ALA A 13 10.94 6.14 11.75
CA ALA A 13 11.30 6.64 10.44
C ALA A 13 10.22 6.28 9.41
N ARG A 14 9.88 7.25 8.55
CA ARG A 14 8.84 7.09 7.52
C ARG A 14 9.17 6.00 6.49
N ASP A 15 10.45 5.75 6.25
CA ASP A 15 10.96 4.87 5.20
C ASP A 15 11.48 3.53 5.71
N CYS A 16 11.22 3.20 6.99
CA CYS A 16 11.61 1.93 7.58
C CYS A 16 10.82 0.75 6.98
N ASP A 17 11.37 -0.46 7.16
CA ASP A 17 10.80 -1.69 6.60
C ASP A 17 9.35 -1.92 7.05
N ARG A 18 9.02 -1.66 8.32
CA ARG A 18 7.64 -1.80 8.82
C ARG A 18 6.66 -0.93 8.04
N VAL A 19 7.01 0.33 7.77
CA VAL A 19 6.16 1.24 7.00
C VAL A 19 6.00 0.76 5.57
N ARG A 20 7.10 0.33 4.94
CA ARG A 20 7.08 -0.20 3.57
C ARG A 20 6.20 -1.45 3.47
N GLU A 21 6.29 -2.37 4.43
CA GLU A 21 5.45 -3.55 4.53
C GLU A 21 3.96 -3.20 4.75
N ALA A 22 3.66 -2.19 5.58
CA ALA A 22 2.29 -1.79 5.88
C ALA A 22 1.56 -1.14 4.67
N ILE A 23 2.27 -0.37 3.85
CA ILE A 23 1.67 0.30 2.69
C ILE A 23 1.91 -0.43 1.37
N GLY A 24 2.89 -1.33 1.33
CA GLY A 24 3.36 -2.02 0.14
C GLY A 24 2.26 -2.67 -0.69
N PRO A 25 1.31 -3.43 -0.09
CA PRO A 25 0.22 -4.04 -0.85
C PRO A 25 -0.62 -3.07 -1.69
N TRP A 26 -0.72 -1.80 -1.27
CA TRP A 26 -1.35 -0.74 -2.04
C TRP A 26 -0.41 -0.05 -3.03
N ARG A 27 0.89 -0.01 -2.75
CA ARG A 27 1.87 0.67 -3.61
C ARG A 27 2.37 -0.19 -4.77
N VAL A 28 2.34 -1.52 -4.68
CA VAL A 28 2.75 -2.41 -5.78
C VAL A 28 1.69 -2.58 -6.87
N VAL A 29 0.49 -2.04 -6.66
CA VAL A 29 -0.65 -2.14 -7.59
C VAL A 29 -0.32 -1.62 -8.99
N ASP A 30 0.56 -0.62 -9.10
CA ASP A 30 0.97 -0.07 -10.39
C ASP A 30 1.69 -1.12 -11.26
N TRP A 31 2.50 -2.00 -10.66
CA TRP A 31 3.14 -3.11 -11.37
C TRP A 31 2.13 -4.17 -11.80
N HIS A 32 1.19 -4.53 -10.91
CA HIS A 32 0.11 -5.47 -11.24
C HIS A 32 -0.72 -4.97 -12.43
N ASN A 33 -1.11 -3.69 -12.40
CA ASN A 33 -1.88 -3.06 -13.46
C ASN A 33 -1.09 -2.91 -14.76
N ALA A 34 0.18 -2.51 -14.69
CA ALA A 34 1.04 -2.42 -15.86
C ALA A 34 1.13 -3.76 -16.58
N TYR A 35 1.35 -4.86 -15.85
CA TYR A 35 1.38 -6.19 -16.45
C TYR A 35 0.02 -6.66 -16.97
N ALA A 36 -1.04 -6.50 -16.17
CA ALA A 36 -2.38 -6.98 -16.52
C ALA A 36 -2.98 -6.26 -17.74
N GLN A 37 -2.67 -4.97 -17.91
CA GLN A 37 -3.29 -4.12 -18.94
C GLN A 37 -2.35 -3.82 -20.10
N GLY A 38 -1.05 -3.67 -19.84
CA GLY A 38 -0.03 -3.32 -20.83
C GLY A 38 0.97 -4.44 -21.14
N GLY A 39 0.88 -5.59 -20.47
CA GLY A 39 1.73 -6.74 -20.72
C GLY A 39 3.18 -6.55 -20.27
N ALA A 40 4.07 -7.37 -20.84
CA ALA A 40 5.47 -7.45 -20.44
C ALA A 40 6.23 -6.12 -20.60
N GLU A 41 6.08 -5.46 -21.75
CA GLU A 41 6.78 -4.20 -22.03
C GLU A 41 6.40 -3.10 -21.04
N ALA A 42 5.12 -3.01 -20.67
CA ALA A 42 4.64 -1.97 -19.76
C ALA A 42 5.18 -2.14 -18.34
N VAL A 43 5.23 -3.37 -17.81
CA VAL A 43 5.80 -3.62 -16.48
C VAL A 43 7.32 -3.53 -16.48
N ASP A 44 7.99 -3.98 -17.55
CA ASP A 44 9.47 -3.92 -17.66
C ASP A 44 10.00 -2.49 -17.67
N ALA A 45 9.18 -1.51 -18.07
CA ALA A 45 9.50 -0.08 -18.00
C ALA A 45 9.47 0.50 -16.58
N LEU A 46 8.91 -0.21 -15.59
CA LEU A 46 8.88 0.21 -14.19
C LEU A 46 10.15 -0.26 -13.45
N PRO A 47 10.61 0.49 -12.42
CA PRO A 47 11.71 0.04 -11.57
C PRO A 47 11.44 -1.36 -10.98
N GLY A 48 12.39 -2.28 -11.15
CA GLY A 48 12.27 -3.67 -10.68
C GLY A 48 11.24 -4.52 -11.43
N GLY A 49 10.55 -3.97 -12.43
CA GLY A 49 9.43 -4.62 -13.10
C GLY A 49 9.81 -5.86 -13.90
N LEU A 50 10.96 -5.84 -14.58
CA LEU A 50 11.49 -7.03 -15.29
C LEU A 50 11.68 -8.22 -14.34
N ALA A 51 12.37 -8.02 -13.22
CA ALA A 51 12.62 -9.08 -12.25
C ALA A 51 11.33 -9.58 -11.59
N TRP A 52 10.36 -8.68 -11.36
CA TRP A 52 9.04 -9.04 -10.86
C TRP A 52 8.26 -9.88 -11.87
N ARG A 53 8.23 -9.48 -13.15
CA ARG A 53 7.57 -10.22 -14.24
C ARG A 53 8.16 -11.60 -14.40
N GLU A 54 9.48 -11.72 -14.52
CA GLU A 54 10.15 -13.01 -14.65
C GLU A 54 9.81 -13.94 -13.48
N SER A 55 9.75 -13.39 -12.26
CA SER A 55 9.32 -14.16 -11.08
C SER A 55 7.86 -14.60 -11.16
N LEU A 56 6.94 -13.79 -11.68
CA LEU A 56 5.53 -14.16 -11.86
C LEU A 56 5.37 -15.23 -12.96
N GLU A 57 6.03 -15.03 -14.10
CA GLU A 57 5.92 -15.90 -15.28
C GLU A 57 6.55 -17.28 -15.07
N ALA A 58 7.48 -17.40 -14.12
CA ALA A 58 8.03 -18.67 -13.66
C ALA A 58 7.05 -19.48 -12.78
N LEU A 59 6.01 -18.85 -12.21
CA LEU A 59 5.06 -19.52 -11.30
C LEU A 59 3.91 -20.20 -12.04
N ALA A 60 3.57 -19.76 -13.25
CA ALA A 60 2.42 -20.27 -13.99
C ALA A 60 2.59 -20.17 -15.52
N PRO A 61 2.00 -21.12 -16.28
CA PRO A 61 1.91 -21.00 -17.73
C PRO A 61 1.11 -19.76 -18.14
N GLU A 62 1.32 -19.26 -19.35
CA GLU A 62 0.75 -18.00 -19.86
C GLU A 62 -0.75 -17.83 -19.55
N GLY A 63 -1.55 -18.87 -19.80
CA GLY A 63 -3.00 -18.85 -19.60
C GLY A 63 -3.46 -18.74 -18.13
N GLU A 64 -2.58 -18.94 -17.16
CA GLU A 64 -2.90 -18.94 -15.71
C GLU A 64 -2.26 -17.78 -14.95
N ARG A 65 -1.34 -17.04 -15.56
CA ARG A 65 -0.62 -15.93 -14.89
C ARG A 65 -1.55 -14.86 -14.31
N HIS A 66 -2.67 -14.61 -14.99
CA HIS A 66 -3.69 -13.65 -14.54
C HIS A 66 -4.29 -13.99 -13.16
N LEU A 67 -4.28 -15.27 -12.76
CA LEU A 67 -4.73 -15.72 -11.44
C LEU A 67 -3.75 -15.30 -10.34
N LEU A 68 -2.47 -15.13 -10.69
CA LEU A 68 -1.39 -14.81 -9.77
C LEU A 68 -0.97 -13.34 -9.84
N THR A 69 -1.25 -12.62 -10.93
CA THR A 69 -0.87 -11.21 -11.12
C THR A 69 -1.28 -10.33 -9.93
N PHE A 70 -2.49 -10.55 -9.41
CA PHE A 70 -3.07 -9.80 -8.30
C PHE A 70 -3.11 -10.59 -6.99
N ASP A 71 -2.34 -11.68 -6.88
CA ASP A 71 -2.23 -12.40 -5.61
C ASP A 71 -1.68 -11.46 -4.52
N GLY A 72 -2.35 -11.45 -3.36
CA GLY A 72 -2.09 -10.51 -2.27
C GLY A 72 -2.60 -9.08 -2.45
N HIS A 73 -3.24 -8.75 -3.58
CA HIS A 73 -3.68 -7.39 -3.92
C HIS A 73 -4.35 -6.67 -2.74
N VAL A 74 -3.80 -5.51 -2.39
CA VAL A 74 -4.23 -4.62 -1.30
C VAL A 74 -4.40 -5.25 0.09
N THR A 75 -3.85 -6.45 0.31
CA THR A 75 -3.93 -7.17 1.60
C THR A 75 -2.55 -7.50 2.15
N HIS A 76 -1.72 -8.21 1.41
CA HIS A 76 -0.39 -8.67 1.82
C HIS A 76 0.55 -8.74 0.62
N LEU A 77 1.86 -8.88 0.86
CA LEU A 77 2.85 -9.02 -0.20
C LEU A 77 3.28 -10.48 -0.33
N PRO A 78 3.06 -11.10 -1.50
CA PRO A 78 3.79 -12.31 -1.88
C PRO A 78 5.29 -12.01 -2.02
N ASP A 79 6.13 -13.04 -1.93
CA ASP A 79 7.59 -12.87 -1.98
C ASP A 79 8.09 -12.15 -3.24
N ARG A 80 7.42 -12.35 -4.38
CA ARG A 80 7.73 -11.66 -5.64
C ARG A 80 7.53 -10.15 -5.53
N ASP A 81 6.51 -9.70 -4.80
CA ASP A 81 6.15 -8.29 -4.65
C ASP A 81 7.03 -7.59 -3.62
N ARG A 82 7.54 -8.30 -2.60
CA ARG A 82 8.42 -7.72 -1.56
C ARG A 82 9.65 -7.04 -2.13
N ARG A 83 10.18 -7.54 -3.25
CA ARG A 83 11.35 -6.94 -3.93
C ARG A 83 11.05 -5.54 -4.47
N LEU A 84 9.78 -5.22 -4.73
CA LEU A 84 9.37 -3.90 -5.20
C LEU A 84 9.35 -2.85 -4.08
N LEU A 85 9.44 -3.25 -2.80
CA LEU A 85 9.38 -2.33 -1.66
C LEU A 85 10.48 -1.27 -1.66
N GLU A 86 11.61 -1.50 -2.33
CA GLU A 86 12.65 -0.47 -2.47
C GLU A 86 12.27 0.62 -3.49
N HIS A 87 11.35 0.32 -4.41
CA HIS A 87 10.92 1.20 -5.50
C HIS A 87 9.62 1.95 -5.22
N ILE A 88 8.84 1.53 -4.22
CA ILE A 88 7.59 2.21 -3.90
C ILE A 88 7.85 3.62 -3.37
N ASP A 89 7.01 4.56 -3.78
CA ASP A 89 6.89 5.81 -3.05
C ASP A 89 6.08 5.64 -1.76
N LEU A 90 6.15 6.66 -0.91
CA LEU A 90 5.45 6.70 0.37
C LEU A 90 4.28 7.70 0.33
N THR A 91 3.62 7.92 -0.82
CA THR A 91 2.63 9.00 -1.01
C THR A 91 1.27 8.74 -0.36
N THR A 92 1.01 7.53 0.13
CA THR A 92 -0.19 7.20 0.91
C THR A 92 -0.24 7.95 2.25
N MET A 93 -1.29 7.71 3.04
CA MET A 93 -1.50 8.37 4.34
C MET A 93 -0.52 7.83 5.40
N VAL A 94 0.74 8.20 5.28
CA VAL A 94 1.81 7.86 6.22
C VAL A 94 2.15 9.09 7.06
N GLY A 95 2.18 8.93 8.37
CA GLY A 95 2.59 9.98 9.29
C GLY A 95 2.32 9.64 10.75
N ASP A 96 2.81 10.48 11.66
CA ASP A 96 2.37 10.44 13.05
C ASP A 96 0.85 10.69 13.17
N ALA A 97 0.31 10.41 14.35
CA ALA A 97 -1.12 10.56 14.62
C ALA A 97 -1.65 11.98 14.29
N ALA A 98 -0.88 13.03 14.58
CA ALA A 98 -1.28 14.40 14.33
C ALA A 98 -1.30 14.72 12.82
N ARG A 99 -0.36 14.19 12.03
CA ARG A 99 -0.30 14.34 10.58
C ARG A 99 -1.47 13.61 9.91
N VAL A 100 -1.77 12.39 10.36
CA VAL A 100 -2.91 11.60 9.89
C VAL A 100 -4.23 12.30 10.22
N ALA A 101 -4.39 12.79 11.45
CA ALA A 101 -5.54 13.61 11.85
C ALA A 101 -5.72 14.84 10.93
N ARG A 102 -4.66 15.61 10.67
CA ARG A 102 -4.70 16.75 9.74
C ARG A 102 -5.05 16.33 8.31
N GLN A 103 -4.61 15.17 7.85
CA GLN A 103 -4.98 14.64 6.53
C GLN A 103 -6.48 14.32 6.46
N LEU A 104 -7.05 13.74 7.53
CA LEU A 104 -8.49 13.48 7.64
C LEU A 104 -9.30 14.78 7.70
N SER A 105 -8.84 15.79 8.45
CA SER A 105 -9.49 17.11 8.44
C SER A 105 -9.53 17.72 7.05
N ARG A 106 -8.43 17.63 6.28
CA ARG A 106 -8.41 18.13 4.89
C ARG A 106 -9.41 17.40 3.98
N LEU A 107 -9.63 16.10 4.20
CA LEU A 107 -10.68 15.38 3.46
C LEU A 107 -12.07 15.88 3.86
N ALA A 108 -12.31 16.17 5.13
CA ALA A 108 -13.57 16.75 5.60
C ALA A 108 -13.81 18.15 5.00
N ASP A 109 -12.78 19.01 4.98
CA ASP A 109 -12.80 20.33 4.36
C ASP A 109 -13.06 20.25 2.85
N ALA A 110 -12.58 19.19 2.19
CA ALA A 110 -12.87 18.90 0.78
C ALA A 110 -14.28 18.33 0.54
N GLY A 111 -15.11 18.22 1.57
CA GLY A 111 -16.51 17.79 1.45
C GLY A 111 -16.75 16.30 1.70
N PHE A 112 -15.71 15.49 1.95
CA PHE A 112 -15.92 14.11 2.34
C PHE A 112 -16.55 14.03 3.73
N ARG A 113 -17.44 13.06 3.93
CA ARG A 113 -18.07 12.77 5.24
C ARG A 113 -17.62 11.45 5.84
N GLU A 114 -17.10 10.57 5.00
CA GLU A 114 -16.70 9.22 5.38
C GLU A 114 -15.43 8.81 4.63
N VAL A 115 -14.62 8.02 5.33
CA VAL A 115 -13.47 7.33 4.76
C VAL A 115 -13.64 5.82 4.91
N VAL A 116 -13.27 5.09 3.87
CA VAL A 116 -13.07 3.64 3.93
C VAL A 116 -11.57 3.45 4.09
N TYR A 117 -11.14 3.19 5.33
CA TYR A 117 -9.74 2.91 5.61
C TYR A 117 -9.41 1.46 5.26
N THR A 118 -8.43 1.26 4.38
CA THR A 118 -8.00 -0.04 3.88
C THR A 118 -6.56 -0.34 4.36
N PRO A 119 -6.39 -0.71 5.64
CA PRO A 119 -5.09 -1.16 6.15
C PRO A 119 -4.67 -2.45 5.46
N ALA A 120 -3.36 -2.65 5.33
CA ALA A 120 -2.77 -3.82 4.71
C ALA A 120 -1.47 -4.20 5.43
N GLY A 121 -0.81 -5.26 4.94
CA GLY A 121 0.46 -5.71 5.47
C GLY A 121 0.29 -6.65 6.68
N PRO A 122 1.39 -6.90 7.41
CA PRO A 122 1.46 -8.01 8.37
C PRO A 122 0.69 -7.79 9.68
N ASP A 123 0.30 -6.57 10.04
CA ASP A 123 -0.38 -6.26 11.32
C ASP A 123 -1.58 -5.32 11.13
N VAL A 124 -2.60 -5.79 10.40
CA VAL A 124 -3.86 -5.06 10.16
C VAL A 124 -4.52 -4.60 11.46
N ALA A 125 -4.42 -5.40 12.53
CA ALA A 125 -5.06 -5.07 13.79
C ALA A 125 -4.42 -3.84 14.46
N ARG A 126 -3.08 -3.70 14.41
CA ARG A 126 -2.37 -2.48 14.82
C ARG A 126 -2.78 -1.29 13.97
N GLU A 127 -2.82 -1.46 12.65
CA GLU A 127 -3.18 -0.36 11.73
C GLU A 127 -4.58 0.19 12.04
N LEU A 128 -5.58 -0.68 12.24
CA LEU A 128 -6.93 -0.27 12.65
C LEU A 128 -6.93 0.49 14.00
N ARG A 129 -6.22 -0.03 15.01
CA ARG A 129 -6.17 0.59 16.34
C ARG A 129 -5.52 1.97 16.30
N THR A 130 -4.39 2.10 15.60
CA THR A 130 -3.61 3.33 15.55
C THR A 130 -4.30 4.40 14.71
N PHE A 131 -4.92 4.02 13.59
CA PHE A 131 -5.73 4.94 12.78
C PHE A 131 -6.94 5.47 13.55
N ALA A 132 -7.66 4.59 14.25
CA ALA A 132 -8.78 4.99 15.11
C ALA A 132 -8.33 5.91 16.25
N ALA A 133 -7.16 5.65 16.85
CA ALA A 133 -6.59 6.52 17.89
C ALA A 133 -6.20 7.90 17.34
N ALA A 134 -5.61 7.97 16.15
CA ALA A 134 -5.27 9.22 15.48
C ALA A 134 -6.52 10.07 15.20
N TYR A 135 -7.63 9.45 14.77
CA TYR A 135 -8.90 10.14 14.60
C TYR A 135 -9.50 10.64 15.92
N ARG A 136 -9.47 9.84 16.99
CA ARG A 136 -9.97 10.26 18.31
C ARG A 136 -9.26 11.48 18.88
N GLN A 137 -7.94 11.59 18.67
CA GLN A 137 -7.17 12.78 19.03
C GLN A 137 -7.67 14.06 18.32
N LEU A 138 -8.21 13.94 17.11
CA LEU A 138 -8.81 15.07 16.39
C LEU A 138 -10.12 15.52 17.02
N THR A 139 -10.96 14.58 17.46
CA THR A 139 -12.31 14.85 17.95
C THR A 139 -12.37 15.14 19.46
N GLY A 140 -11.25 15.01 20.17
CA GLY A 140 -11.20 15.18 21.63
C GLY A 140 -11.98 14.09 22.39
N GLN A 141 -12.19 12.93 21.77
CA GLN A 141 -12.89 11.77 22.33
C GLN A 141 -11.93 10.67 22.78
#